data_AF-A0A9E5A0W0-F1
#
_entry.id   AF-A0A9E5A0W0-F1
#
_cell.length_a   1.000
_cell.length_b   1.000
_cell.length_c   1.000
_cell.angle_alpha   90.00
_cell.angle_beta   90.00
_cell.angle_gamma   90.00
#
_symmetry.space_group_name_H-M   'P 1'
#
loop_
_entity.id
_entity.type
_entity.pdbx_description
1 polymer ?
#
loop_
_entity_poly.entity_id
_entity_poly.type
_entity_poly.pdbx_seq_one_letter_code
_entity_poly.pdbx_strand_id
1 'polypeptide(L)'
;MGELSDALDEFSEISREYHAKIQKILRDKYCWKCPMRSTSKNTFCNELDAWIRLTGAFESGVQESILEDVNSKDNLEVITSRYLFKLLKKNKRQLKYSKRTILKLKEDLEPFALKNDLLSIEENPESVKVGDLILWPQICPVSFYWFSKAKILGIIPFKILKVEKSFQKEGRNFVQVENSLDIPLEHITGKIIKIIGKTDPIYSKLNL
;
A
#
# COMPACT_ATOMS: atom_id res chain seq x y z
N MET A 1 18.77 -21.59 -17.07
CA MET A 1 17.68 -21.73 -16.09
C MET A 1 18.07 -22.91 -15.24
N GLY A 2 18.44 -22.77 -13.96
CA GLY A 2 19.16 -23.89 -13.31
C GLY A 2 19.43 -23.90 -11.81
N GLU A 3 18.90 -22.98 -10.99
CA GLU A 3 18.93 -23.12 -9.52
C GLU A 3 17.74 -22.36 -8.90
N LEU A 4 17.49 -21.14 -9.39
CA LEU A 4 16.33 -20.34 -8.98
C LEU A 4 14.99 -21.02 -9.31
N SER A 5 14.90 -21.70 -10.46
CA SER A 5 13.67 -22.42 -10.83
C SER A 5 13.41 -23.57 -9.87
N ASP A 6 14.46 -24.34 -9.56
CA ASP A 6 14.37 -25.52 -8.70
C ASP A 6 13.96 -25.12 -7.28
N ALA A 7 14.51 -24.02 -6.74
CA ALA A 7 14.10 -23.47 -5.46
C ALA A 7 12.62 -23.02 -5.44
N LEU A 8 12.12 -22.43 -6.55
CA LEU A 8 10.72 -22.04 -6.67
C LEU A 8 9.79 -23.26 -6.80
N ASP A 9 10.25 -24.31 -7.48
CA ASP A 9 9.50 -25.56 -7.64
C ASP A 9 9.41 -26.31 -6.31
N GLU A 10 10.53 -26.40 -5.57
CA GLU A 10 10.56 -26.97 -4.21
C GLU A 10 9.62 -26.21 -3.26
N PHE A 11 9.70 -24.87 -3.25
CA PHE A 11 8.78 -24.06 -2.44
C PHE A 11 7.31 -24.27 -2.86
N SER A 12 7.04 -24.46 -4.15
CA SER A 12 5.69 -24.69 -4.66
C SER A 12 5.14 -26.07 -4.27
N GLU A 13 5.98 -27.10 -4.19
CA GLU A 13 5.60 -28.42 -3.66
C GLU A 13 5.30 -28.33 -2.16
N ILE A 14 6.20 -27.74 -1.37
CA ILE A 14 6.01 -27.53 0.07
C ILE A 14 4.72 -26.74 0.34
N SER A 15 4.48 -25.68 -0.41
CA SER A 15 3.28 -24.84 -0.28
C SER A 15 1.99 -25.64 -0.56
N ARG A 16 2.01 -26.57 -1.52
CA ARG A 16 0.85 -27.44 -1.81
C ARG A 16 0.57 -28.39 -0.65
N GLU A 17 1.60 -28.98 -0.05
CA GLU A 17 1.45 -29.86 1.12
C GLU A 17 0.87 -29.11 2.31
N TYR A 18 1.41 -27.93 2.64
CA TYR A 18 0.91 -27.12 3.75
C TYR A 18 -0.49 -26.57 3.49
N HIS A 19 -0.85 -26.27 2.24
CA HIS A 19 -2.21 -25.89 1.88
C HIS A 19 -3.20 -27.01 2.19
N ALA A 20 -2.91 -28.24 1.74
CA ALA A 20 -3.75 -29.39 2.05
C ALA A 20 -3.86 -29.66 3.57
N LYS A 21 -2.76 -29.49 4.31
CA LYS A 21 -2.70 -29.63 5.76
C LYS A 21 -3.58 -28.59 6.48
N ILE A 22 -3.47 -27.32 6.11
CA ILE A 22 -4.27 -26.24 6.70
C ILE A 22 -5.75 -26.43 6.39
N GLN A 23 -6.10 -26.77 5.14
CA GLN A 23 -7.48 -27.07 4.79
C GLN A 23 -8.08 -28.20 5.63
N LYS A 24 -7.30 -29.25 5.91
CA LYS A 24 -7.73 -30.33 6.80
C LYS A 24 -7.97 -29.82 8.23
N ILE A 25 -7.04 -29.03 8.77
CA ILE A 25 -7.18 -28.41 10.11
C ILE A 25 -8.43 -27.52 10.18
N LEU A 26 -8.68 -26.69 9.17
CA LEU A 26 -9.85 -25.81 9.10
C LEU A 26 -11.16 -26.62 9.10
N ARG A 27 -11.24 -27.64 8.24
CA ARG A 27 -12.39 -28.55 8.17
C ARG A 27 -12.67 -29.24 9.51
N ASP A 28 -11.62 -29.76 10.14
CA ASP A 28 -11.75 -30.64 11.30
C ASP A 28 -11.96 -29.84 12.61
N LYS A 29 -11.27 -28.70 12.78
CA LYS A 29 -11.23 -27.96 14.05
C LYS A 29 -12.05 -26.68 14.07
N TYR A 30 -12.31 -26.06 12.92
CA TYR A 30 -12.92 -24.72 12.85
C TYR A 30 -14.29 -24.72 12.16
N CYS A 31 -14.52 -25.61 11.19
CA CYS A 31 -15.81 -25.67 10.48
C CYS A 31 -16.93 -26.41 11.23
N TRP A 32 -16.62 -27.16 12.30
CA TRP A 32 -17.62 -28.01 12.95
C TRP A 32 -18.76 -27.24 13.65
N LYS A 33 -18.54 -25.96 14.01
CA LYS A 33 -19.57 -25.02 14.51
C LYS A 33 -20.03 -23.99 13.47
N CYS A 34 -19.55 -24.06 12.22
CA CYS A 34 -19.85 -23.03 11.21
C CYS A 34 -21.31 -23.18 10.72
N PRO A 35 -22.14 -22.13 10.78
CA PRO A 35 -23.52 -22.15 10.27
C PRO A 35 -23.60 -22.49 8.77
N MET A 36 -22.54 -22.16 8.03
CA MET A 36 -22.41 -22.44 6.59
C MET A 36 -21.65 -23.73 6.27
N ARG A 37 -21.52 -24.67 7.22
CA ARG A 37 -20.79 -25.94 7.02
C ARG A 37 -21.33 -26.76 5.84
N SER A 38 -22.64 -26.75 5.60
CA SER A 38 -23.28 -27.47 4.49
C SER A 38 -23.03 -26.83 3.12
N THR A 39 -22.69 -25.54 3.07
CA THR A 39 -22.43 -24.79 1.83
C THR A 39 -20.95 -24.42 1.65
N SER A 40 -20.08 -24.79 2.59
CA SER A 40 -18.67 -24.36 2.63
C SER A 40 -17.87 -24.75 1.39
N LYS A 41 -18.23 -25.85 0.71
CA LYS A 41 -17.63 -26.29 -0.56
C LYS A 41 -18.03 -25.40 -1.74
N ASN A 42 -19.19 -24.77 -1.68
CA ASN A 42 -19.69 -23.88 -2.72
C ASN A 42 -19.23 -22.43 -2.50
N THR A 43 -18.88 -22.08 -1.26
CA THR A 43 -18.40 -20.74 -0.87
C THR A 43 -16.87 -20.65 -0.75
N PHE A 44 -16.15 -21.76 -0.97
CA PHE A 44 -14.68 -21.84 -0.96
C PHE A 44 -14.03 -21.26 0.30
N CYS A 45 -14.71 -21.32 1.45
CA CYS A 45 -14.27 -20.63 2.67
C CYS A 45 -12.93 -21.17 3.19
N ASN A 46 -12.72 -22.48 3.09
CA ASN A 46 -11.50 -23.12 3.60
C ASN A 46 -10.33 -22.91 2.65
N GLU A 47 -10.59 -22.92 1.35
CA GLU A 47 -9.64 -22.56 0.30
C GLU A 47 -9.17 -21.11 0.49
N LEU A 48 -10.10 -20.18 0.70
CA LEU A 48 -9.78 -18.77 0.93
C LEU A 48 -9.00 -18.56 2.23
N ASP A 49 -9.44 -19.13 3.36
CA ASP A 49 -8.75 -18.95 4.65
C ASP A 49 -7.38 -19.65 4.66
N ALA A 50 -7.26 -20.84 4.05
CA ALA A 50 -5.97 -21.49 3.90
C ALA A 50 -5.00 -20.67 3.04
N TRP A 51 -5.49 -20.07 1.95
CA TRP A 51 -4.70 -19.17 1.12
C TRP A 51 -4.25 -17.94 1.91
N ILE A 52 -5.16 -17.20 2.54
CA ILE A 52 -4.82 -15.99 3.34
C ILE A 52 -3.73 -16.31 4.37
N ARG A 53 -3.89 -17.41 5.12
CA ARG A 53 -2.93 -17.83 6.15
C ARG A 53 -1.58 -18.21 5.59
N LEU A 54 -1.53 -18.95 4.48
CA LEU A 54 -0.27 -19.33 3.86
C LEU A 54 0.47 -18.14 3.29
N THR A 55 -0.23 -17.22 2.63
CA THR A 55 0.40 -16.01 2.12
C THR A 55 0.91 -15.14 3.26
N GLY A 56 0.13 -14.97 4.34
CA GLY A 56 0.60 -14.23 5.52
C GLY A 56 1.82 -14.87 6.19
N ALA A 57 1.87 -16.20 6.29
CA ALA A 57 3.01 -16.93 6.84
C ALA A 57 4.26 -16.80 5.95
N PHE A 58 4.10 -16.92 4.64
CA PHE A 58 5.17 -16.70 3.67
C PHE A 58 5.73 -15.28 3.76
N GLU A 59 4.85 -14.27 3.78
CA GLU A 59 5.24 -12.86 3.89
C GLU A 59 5.99 -12.60 5.20
N SER A 60 5.51 -13.16 6.32
CA SER A 60 6.17 -13.05 7.63
C SER A 60 7.57 -13.66 7.60
N GLY A 61 7.73 -14.87 7.04
CA GLY A 61 9.04 -15.51 6.93
C GLY A 61 10.04 -14.73 6.07
N VAL A 62 9.57 -14.11 4.98
CA VAL A 62 10.41 -13.21 4.16
C VAL A 62 10.79 -11.95 4.94
N GLN A 63 9.85 -11.35 5.68
CA GLN A 63 10.12 -10.17 6.50
C GLN A 63 11.14 -10.46 7.61
N GLU A 64 10.97 -11.58 8.32
CA GLU A 64 11.90 -12.03 9.37
C GLU A 64 13.30 -12.22 8.81
N SER A 65 13.44 -12.92 7.67
CA SER A 65 14.72 -13.10 7.00
C SER A 65 15.40 -11.78 6.59
N ILE A 66 14.62 -10.77 6.17
CA ILE A 66 15.15 -9.43 5.84
C ILE A 66 15.57 -8.67 7.11
N LEU A 67 14.84 -8.82 8.21
CA LEU A 67 15.14 -8.18 9.49
C LEU A 67 16.36 -8.77 10.19
N GLU A 68 16.63 -10.05 9.98
CA GLU A 68 17.83 -10.75 10.47
C GLU A 68 19.12 -10.29 9.74
N ASP A 69 19.00 -9.75 8.53
CA ASP A 69 20.13 -9.14 7.83
C ASP A 69 20.38 -7.69 8.32
N VAL A 70 21.53 -7.50 8.97
CA VAL A 70 21.97 -6.24 9.56
C VAL A 70 22.01 -5.09 8.53
N ASN A 71 22.23 -5.37 7.24
CA ASN A 71 22.26 -4.35 6.19
C ASN A 71 20.87 -3.97 5.65
N SER A 72 19.87 -4.81 5.91
CA SER A 72 18.54 -4.71 5.30
C SER A 72 17.46 -4.30 6.29
N LYS A 73 17.77 -4.31 7.60
CA LYS A 73 16.84 -3.96 8.68
C LYS A 73 16.21 -2.56 8.54
N ASP A 74 17.00 -1.54 8.22
CA ASP A 74 16.53 -0.17 7.98
C ASP A 74 15.91 0.01 6.57
N ASN A 75 16.01 -1.01 5.72
CA ASN A 75 15.58 -0.99 4.33
C ASN A 75 14.29 -1.77 4.07
N LEU A 76 13.72 -2.46 5.07
CA LEU A 76 12.54 -3.31 4.90
C LEU A 76 11.35 -2.55 4.28
N GLU A 77 11.10 -1.32 4.73
CA GLU A 77 10.02 -0.47 4.24
C GLU A 77 10.21 -0.15 2.74
N VAL A 78 11.45 0.15 2.35
CA VAL A 78 11.79 0.50 0.96
C VAL A 78 11.71 -0.73 0.05
N ILE A 79 12.22 -1.89 0.50
CA ILE A 79 12.14 -3.15 -0.25
C ILE A 79 10.67 -3.52 -0.47
N THR A 80 9.86 -3.42 0.57
CA THR A 80 8.41 -3.68 0.52
C THR A 80 7.73 -2.76 -0.49
N SER A 81 7.99 -1.45 -0.43
CA SER A 81 7.35 -0.52 -1.37
C SER A 81 7.79 -0.75 -2.83
N ARG A 82 9.07 -1.08 -3.08
CA ARG A 82 9.54 -1.44 -4.42
C ARG A 82 8.88 -2.70 -4.97
N TYR A 83 8.68 -3.72 -4.13
CA TYR A 83 7.92 -4.92 -4.51
C TYR A 83 6.50 -4.56 -4.94
N LEU A 84 5.79 -3.77 -4.12
CA LEU A 84 4.43 -3.32 -4.42
C LEU A 84 4.38 -2.51 -5.72
N PHE A 85 5.33 -1.61 -5.95
CA PHE A 85 5.41 -0.84 -7.19
C PHE A 85 5.58 -1.75 -8.42
N LYS A 86 6.46 -2.75 -8.35
CA LYS A 86 6.66 -3.73 -9.43
C LYS A 86 5.38 -4.54 -9.72
N LEU A 87 4.70 -5.01 -8.67
CA LEU A 87 3.47 -5.79 -8.79
C LEU A 87 2.33 -4.96 -9.42
N LEU A 88 2.19 -3.70 -8.99
CA LEU A 88 1.21 -2.76 -9.57
C LEU A 88 1.56 -2.40 -11.00
N LYS A 89 2.84 -2.20 -11.34
CA LYS A 89 3.27 -1.89 -12.72
C LYS A 89 2.99 -3.05 -13.67
N LYS A 90 3.19 -4.30 -13.25
CA LYS A 90 2.87 -5.49 -14.05
C LYS A 90 1.38 -5.62 -14.37
N ASN A 91 0.53 -5.16 -13.46
CA ASN A 91 -0.93 -5.23 -13.58
C ASN A 91 -1.57 -3.88 -13.96
N LYS A 92 -0.79 -2.81 -14.17
CA LYS A 92 -1.27 -1.50 -14.62
C LYS A 92 -1.81 -1.66 -16.04
N ARG A 93 -3.13 -1.77 -16.17
CA ARG A 93 -3.78 -1.38 -17.43
C ARG A 93 -3.47 0.11 -17.62
N GLN A 94 -2.98 0.50 -18.80
CA GLN A 94 -2.99 1.92 -19.16
C GLN A 94 -4.44 2.36 -19.16
N LEU A 95 -4.84 3.06 -18.10
CA LEU A 95 -6.14 3.68 -18.04
C LEU A 95 -6.15 4.76 -19.12
N LYS A 96 -7.20 4.79 -19.95
CA LYS A 96 -7.40 5.83 -20.97
C LYS A 96 -7.73 7.20 -20.36
N TYR A 97 -7.63 7.34 -19.04
CA TYR A 97 -7.97 8.51 -18.27
C TYR A 97 -6.98 8.70 -17.13
N SER A 98 -6.76 9.96 -16.75
CA SER A 98 -6.08 10.30 -15.50
C SER A 98 -7.08 10.24 -14.35
N LYS A 99 -6.81 9.39 -13.36
CA LYS A 99 -7.61 9.33 -12.14
C LYS A 99 -7.16 10.47 -11.22
N ARG A 100 -8.10 11.29 -10.77
CA ARG A 100 -7.89 12.26 -9.69
C ARG A 100 -8.87 11.97 -8.57
N THR A 101 -8.43 12.15 -7.34
CA THR A 101 -9.25 11.95 -6.15
C THR A 101 -9.49 13.29 -5.49
N ILE A 102 -10.72 13.52 -5.04
CA ILE A 102 -11.10 14.72 -4.30
C ILE A 102 -11.42 14.30 -2.86
N LEU A 103 -10.71 14.88 -1.89
CA LEU A 103 -10.98 14.67 -0.46
C LEU A 103 -11.58 15.93 0.14
N LYS A 104 -12.73 15.82 0.83
CA LYS A 104 -13.33 16.90 1.61
C LYS A 104 -12.80 16.86 3.04
N LEU A 105 -12.14 17.92 3.47
CA LEU A 105 -11.55 17.99 4.80
C LEU A 105 -12.63 18.15 5.88
N LYS A 106 -12.49 17.37 6.96
CA LYS A 106 -13.36 17.44 8.14
C LYS A 106 -12.75 18.25 9.29
N GLU A 107 -11.46 18.51 9.22
CA GLU A 107 -10.65 19.23 10.20
C GLU A 107 -9.60 20.08 9.47
N ASP A 108 -8.99 21.01 10.18
CA ASP A 108 -7.93 21.86 9.66
C ASP A 108 -6.64 21.04 9.52
N LEU A 109 -5.95 21.21 8.40
CA LEU A 109 -4.62 20.65 8.13
C LEU A 109 -3.65 21.82 7.96
N GLU A 110 -3.40 22.51 9.08
CA GLU A 110 -2.52 23.67 9.12
C GLU A 110 -1.07 23.31 8.72
N PRO A 111 -0.34 24.25 8.09
CA PRO A 111 -0.78 25.59 7.67
C PRO A 111 -1.46 25.62 6.29
N PHE A 112 -1.72 24.47 5.66
CA PHE A 112 -1.97 24.41 4.22
C PHE A 112 -3.44 24.45 3.82
N ALA A 113 -4.32 23.83 4.60
CA ALA A 113 -5.73 23.69 4.23
C ALA A 113 -6.64 23.78 5.46
N LEU A 114 -7.84 24.30 5.27
CA LEU A 114 -8.83 24.47 6.33
C LEU A 114 -9.97 23.44 6.20
N LYS A 115 -10.71 23.28 7.29
CA LYS A 115 -11.91 22.46 7.36
C LYS A 115 -12.90 22.86 6.26
N ASN A 116 -13.44 21.84 5.59
CA ASN A 116 -14.31 21.90 4.40
C ASN A 116 -13.62 22.22 3.08
N ASP A 117 -12.32 22.52 3.04
CA ASP A 117 -11.62 22.60 1.77
C ASP A 117 -11.62 21.24 1.07
N LEU A 118 -11.57 21.28 -0.27
CA LEU A 118 -11.44 20.08 -1.10
C LEU A 118 -10.01 19.97 -1.61
N LEU A 119 -9.37 18.83 -1.36
CA LEU A 119 -8.05 18.51 -1.90
C LEU A 119 -8.20 17.72 -3.20
N SER A 120 -7.81 18.32 -4.33
CA SER A 120 -7.66 17.59 -5.60
C SER A 120 -6.27 16.96 -5.65
N ILE A 121 -6.22 15.63 -5.71
CA ILE A 121 -5.01 14.86 -5.48
C ILE A 121 -4.72 13.95 -6.68
N GLU A 122 -3.46 13.93 -7.08
CA GLU A 122 -2.85 12.88 -7.89
C GLU A 122 -2.39 11.76 -6.96
N GLU A 123 -3.04 10.60 -7.03
CA GLU A 123 -2.66 9.44 -6.22
C GLU A 123 -1.34 8.86 -6.72
N ASN A 124 -0.42 8.52 -5.82
CA ASN A 124 0.84 7.84 -6.13
C ASN A 124 1.65 8.54 -7.24
N PRO A 125 2.08 9.79 -7.00
CA PRO A 125 2.79 10.58 -7.99
C PRO A 125 4.06 9.86 -8.46
N GLU A 126 4.26 9.78 -9.77
CA GLU A 126 5.49 9.21 -10.34
C GLU A 126 6.69 10.17 -10.20
N SER A 127 6.40 11.46 -10.01
CA SER A 127 7.40 12.49 -9.76
C SER A 127 6.81 13.63 -8.93
N VAL A 128 7.68 14.26 -8.15
CA VAL A 128 7.37 15.42 -7.31
C VAL A 128 8.48 16.46 -7.51
N LYS A 129 8.09 17.74 -7.50
CA LYS A 129 8.99 18.89 -7.70
C LYS A 129 9.09 19.72 -6.43
N VAL A 130 10.13 20.56 -6.37
CA VAL A 130 10.28 21.57 -5.32
C VAL A 130 9.04 22.48 -5.30
N GLY A 131 8.49 22.68 -4.10
CA GLY A 131 7.27 23.46 -3.87
C GLY A 131 5.97 22.66 -3.89
N ASP A 132 5.98 21.40 -4.37
CA ASP A 132 4.79 20.56 -4.35
C ASP A 132 4.35 20.25 -2.91
N LEU A 133 3.03 20.17 -2.72
CA LEU A 133 2.43 19.69 -1.48
C LEU A 133 2.10 18.19 -1.63
N ILE A 134 2.56 17.40 -0.68
CA ILE A 134 2.43 15.93 -0.69
C ILE A 134 1.67 15.43 0.54
N LEU A 135 1.04 14.27 0.39
CA LEU A 135 0.37 13.56 1.48
C LEU A 135 1.28 12.49 2.05
N TRP A 136 1.71 12.72 3.28
CA TRP A 136 2.53 11.81 4.06
C TRP A 136 1.68 11.02 5.04
N PRO A 137 1.63 9.68 4.95
CA PRO A 137 0.86 8.87 5.90
C PRO A 137 1.47 8.96 7.29
N GLN A 138 0.63 9.18 8.31
CA GLN A 138 1.07 9.22 9.72
C GLN A 138 1.31 7.81 10.30
N ILE A 139 0.84 6.78 9.62
CA ILE A 139 1.01 5.37 10.00
C ILE A 139 1.63 4.68 8.79
N CYS A 140 2.79 4.05 8.98
CA CYS A 140 3.44 3.19 7.98
C CYS A 140 3.00 1.74 8.23
N PRO A 141 2.12 1.15 7.41
CA PRO A 141 1.59 -0.17 7.68
C PRO A 141 2.51 -1.23 7.07
N VAL A 142 3.43 -1.72 7.88
CA VAL A 142 4.35 -2.80 7.50
C VAL A 142 3.72 -4.14 7.90
N SER A 143 2.94 -4.76 6.99
CA SER A 143 2.63 -6.22 6.92
C SER A 143 1.56 -6.56 5.85
N PHE A 144 1.99 -6.41 4.60
CA PHE A 144 1.92 -7.34 3.47
C PHE A 144 0.62 -7.99 2.90
N TYR A 145 -0.45 -8.38 3.60
CA TYR A 145 -1.62 -8.94 2.85
C TYR A 145 -2.60 -7.87 2.32
N TRP A 146 -2.69 -6.70 2.98
CA TRP A 146 -3.79 -5.74 2.75
C TRP A 146 -3.40 -4.46 2.00
N PHE A 147 -2.10 -4.11 1.97
CA PHE A 147 -1.67 -2.87 1.31
C PHE A 147 -1.64 -2.96 -0.23
N SER A 148 -1.64 -4.18 -0.78
CA SER A 148 -1.68 -4.43 -2.22
C SER A 148 -3.03 -4.05 -2.88
N LYS A 149 -4.10 -3.86 -2.09
CA LYS A 149 -5.40 -3.37 -2.60
C LYS A 149 -5.82 -2.01 -2.09
N ALA A 150 -5.10 -1.44 -1.12
CA ALA A 150 -5.58 -0.29 -0.38
C ALA A 150 -4.56 0.86 -0.30
N LYS A 151 -4.20 1.41 -1.46
CA LYS A 151 -3.76 2.81 -1.56
C LYS A 151 -4.96 3.74 -1.33
N ILE A 152 -5.64 3.58 -0.19
CA ILE A 152 -6.91 4.24 0.09
C ILE A 152 -6.60 5.60 0.70
N LEU A 153 -6.42 6.58 -0.18
CA LEU A 153 -6.62 7.97 0.21
C LEU A 153 -8.00 8.12 0.87
N GLY A 154 -8.02 8.74 2.05
CA GLY A 154 -9.24 8.96 2.84
C GLY A 154 -9.52 7.93 3.93
N ILE A 155 -8.71 6.87 4.07
CA ILE A 155 -8.78 5.95 5.24
C ILE A 155 -7.59 6.13 6.17
N ILE A 156 -6.39 6.30 5.63
CA ILE A 156 -5.17 6.44 6.44
C ILE A 156 -4.99 7.90 6.84
N PRO A 157 -4.78 8.21 8.14
CA PRO A 157 -4.45 9.56 8.57
C PRO A 157 -3.16 10.06 7.89
N PHE A 158 -3.16 11.32 7.44
CA PHE A 158 -2.04 11.91 6.72
C PHE A 158 -1.73 13.32 7.22
N LYS A 159 -0.51 13.80 6.93
CA LYS A 159 -0.13 15.21 7.01
C LYS A 159 0.17 15.74 5.62
N ILE A 160 -0.02 17.04 5.44
CA ILE A 160 0.45 17.76 4.26
C ILE A 160 1.86 18.24 4.54
N LEU A 161 2.80 17.92 3.66
CA LEU A 161 4.17 18.38 3.73
C LEU A 161 4.53 19.10 2.44
N LYS A 162 5.40 20.11 2.53
CA LYS A 162 5.93 20.83 1.38
C LYS A 162 7.31 20.29 1.01
N VAL A 163 7.51 20.04 -0.28
CA VAL A 163 8.82 19.58 -0.77
C VAL A 163 9.78 20.75 -0.91
N GLU A 164 10.91 20.67 -0.21
CA GLU A 164 12.00 21.65 -0.27
C GLU A 164 13.04 21.28 -1.34
N LYS A 165 13.31 19.97 -1.49
CA LYS A 165 14.31 19.45 -2.44
C LYS A 165 13.90 18.07 -2.94
N SER A 166 14.23 17.76 -4.18
CA SER A 166 14.15 16.40 -4.73
C SER A 166 15.54 15.93 -5.14
N PHE A 167 15.95 14.74 -4.75
CA PHE A 167 17.29 14.22 -5.04
C PHE A 167 17.30 12.69 -5.17
N GLN A 168 18.39 12.16 -5.71
CA GLN A 168 18.59 10.72 -5.82
C GLN A 168 19.72 10.30 -4.86
N LYS A 169 19.48 9.25 -4.07
CA LYS A 169 20.48 8.61 -3.19
C LYS A 169 20.38 7.11 -3.38
N GLU A 170 21.52 6.46 -3.66
CA GLU A 170 21.60 4.99 -3.83
C GLU A 170 20.60 4.43 -4.86
N GLY A 171 20.40 5.16 -5.97
CA GLY A 171 19.48 4.76 -7.04
C GLY A 171 17.99 4.92 -6.72
N ARG A 172 17.64 5.52 -5.57
CA ARG A 172 16.26 5.78 -5.13
C ARG A 172 15.98 7.28 -5.11
N ASN A 173 14.74 7.66 -5.38
CA ASN A 173 14.31 9.05 -5.36
C ASN A 173 13.81 9.42 -3.97
N PHE A 174 14.37 10.50 -3.43
CA PHE A 174 13.99 11.07 -2.16
C PHE A 174 13.50 12.50 -2.34
N VAL A 175 12.61 12.91 -1.46
CA VAL A 175 12.23 14.30 -1.27
C VAL A 175 12.63 14.73 0.13
N GLN A 176 13.21 15.92 0.23
CA GLN A 176 13.42 16.59 1.49
C GLN A 176 12.20 17.49 1.75
N VAL A 177 11.67 17.41 2.96
CA VAL A 177 10.55 18.22 3.44
C VAL A 177 10.97 19.04 4.65
N GLU A 178 10.05 19.90 5.14
CA GLU A 178 10.24 20.71 6.34
C GLU A 178 10.90 19.91 7.50
N ASN A 179 11.87 20.54 8.18
CA ASN A 179 12.77 19.96 9.17
C ASN A 179 13.86 19.03 8.61
N SER A 180 14.20 19.16 7.32
CA SER A 180 15.26 18.38 6.67
C SER A 180 15.04 16.86 6.72
N LEU A 181 13.78 16.43 6.84
CA LEU A 181 13.40 15.03 6.81
C LEU A 181 13.46 14.51 5.37
N ASP A 182 14.22 13.45 5.16
CA ASP A 182 14.33 12.79 3.86
C ASP A 182 13.31 11.64 3.74
N ILE A 183 12.41 11.75 2.77
CA ILE A 183 11.31 10.83 2.54
C ILE A 183 11.50 10.11 1.19
N PRO A 184 11.47 8.76 1.13
CA PRO A 184 11.40 8.03 -0.12
C PRO A 184 10.11 8.38 -0.89
N LEU A 185 10.22 8.60 -2.21
CA LEU A 185 9.07 8.84 -3.10
C LEU A 185 8.00 7.74 -2.95
N GLU A 186 8.46 6.51 -2.74
CA GLU A 186 7.70 5.30 -2.49
C GLU A 186 6.71 5.37 -1.32
N HIS A 187 6.95 6.23 -0.34
CA HIS A 187 6.11 6.37 0.84
C HIS A 187 5.08 7.51 0.68
N ILE A 188 5.15 8.28 -0.40
CA ILE A 188 4.21 9.38 -0.69
C ILE A 188 2.90 8.82 -1.27
N THR A 189 1.79 9.11 -0.60
CA THR A 189 0.48 8.55 -0.96
C THR A 189 -0.26 9.39 -2.02
N GLY A 190 0.02 10.69 -2.08
CA GLY A 190 -0.56 11.59 -3.06
C GLY A 190 0.18 12.92 -3.17
N LYS A 191 -0.01 13.59 -4.31
CA LYS A 191 0.41 14.99 -4.54
C LYS A 191 -0.83 15.85 -4.68
N ILE A 192 -0.91 16.94 -3.92
CA ILE A 192 -2.00 17.91 -4.02
C ILE A 192 -1.78 18.74 -5.28
N ILE A 193 -2.73 18.66 -6.21
CA ILE A 193 -2.77 19.46 -7.43
C ILE A 193 -3.37 20.83 -7.12
N LYS A 194 -4.41 20.86 -6.28
CA LYS A 194 -5.13 22.08 -5.92
C LYS A 194 -5.89 21.92 -4.61
N ILE A 195 -5.87 22.95 -3.78
CA ILE A 195 -6.76 23.13 -2.64
C ILE A 195 -7.91 24.03 -3.10
N ILE A 196 -9.13 23.55 -3.02
CA ILE A 196 -10.34 24.23 -3.50
C ILE A 196 -11.14 24.65 -2.27
N GLY A 197 -10.98 25.91 -1.87
CA GLY A 197 -11.75 26.51 -0.79
C GLY A 197 -13.07 27.10 -1.27
N LYS A 198 -13.89 27.60 -0.34
CA LYS A 198 -15.23 28.17 -0.62
C LYS A 198 -15.22 29.34 -1.59
N THR A 199 -14.12 30.09 -1.65
CA THR A 199 -13.94 31.24 -2.55
C THR A 199 -13.48 30.85 -3.95
N ASP A 200 -13.14 29.57 -4.17
CA ASP A 200 -12.69 29.10 -5.47
C ASP A 200 -13.87 29.02 -6.46
N PRO A 201 -13.73 29.54 -7.70
CA PRO A 201 -14.79 29.49 -8.71
C PRO A 201 -15.25 28.07 -9.08
N ILE A 202 -14.44 27.05 -8.78
CA ILE A 202 -14.78 25.65 -9.02
C ILE A 202 -15.66 25.09 -7.89
N TYR A 203 -15.56 25.63 -6.67
CA TYR A 203 -16.28 25.12 -5.51
C TYR A 203 -17.80 25.13 -5.72
N SER A 204 -18.35 26.23 -6.26
CA SER A 204 -19.78 26.35 -6.57
C SER A 204 -20.25 25.43 -7.71
N LYS A 205 -19.34 24.99 -8.58
CA LYS A 205 -19.64 24.11 -9.71
C LYS A 205 -19.63 22.62 -9.34
N LEU A 206 -19.07 22.27 -8.18
CA LEU A 206 -18.90 20.88 -7.79
C LEU A 206 -20.17 20.25 -7.18
N ASN A 207 -21.19 21.03 -6.78
CA ASN A 207 -22.43 20.53 -6.16
C ASN A 207 -22.18 19.48 -5.04
N LEU A 208 -21.17 19.71 -4.19
CA LEU A 208 -20.70 18.83 -3.09
C LEU A 208 -20.99 19.40 -1.68
#